data_AF-A0A5B9W3B0-F1
#
_entry.id   AF-A0A5B9W3B0-F1
#
_cell.length_a   1.000
_cell.length_b   1.000
_cell.length_c   1.000
_cell.angle_alpha   90.00
_cell.angle_beta   90.00
_cell.angle_gamma   90.00
#
_symmetry.space_group_name_H-M   'P 1'
#
loop_
_entity.id
_entity.type
_entity.pdbx_description
1 polymer ?
#
loop_
_entity_poly.entity_id
_entity_poly.type
_entity_poly.pdbx_seq_one_letter_code
_entity_poly.pdbx_strand_id
1 'polypeptide(L)'
;MVSQVLRNIGVRRLGVSAGFDFAGQDYWGINCAVEAYLETLARIAAERLGPGDPMAIALSDESDGFFTGKVVFVDDILHRPGDRQRFVPLLDAATDQLLREDVFTDYGRRWVATIVQSLRDRLAAPDPAESGD
;
A
#
# COMPACT_ATOMS: atom_id res chain seq x y z
N MET A 1 33.83 13.23 -15.42
CA MET A 1 33.03 13.49 -16.63
C MET A 1 32.18 12.24 -16.88
N VAL A 2 31.06 12.10 -16.19
CA VAL A 2 30.21 10.90 -16.24
C VAL A 2 28.89 11.30 -16.90
N SER A 3 28.71 10.88 -18.14
CA SER A 3 27.45 11.00 -18.88
C SER A 3 27.38 9.84 -19.84
N GLN A 4 26.20 9.21 -19.95
CA GLN A 4 25.92 7.85 -20.48
C GLN A 4 26.19 6.78 -19.41
N VAL A 5 25.21 6.11 -18.80
CA VAL A 5 24.16 5.28 -19.42
C VAL A 5 22.90 5.27 -18.53
N LEU A 6 22.04 6.28 -18.68
CA LEU A 6 20.64 6.26 -18.19
C LEU A 6 19.67 5.83 -19.30
N ARG A 7 20.11 4.92 -20.18
CA ARG A 7 19.31 4.37 -21.28
C ARG A 7 19.30 2.86 -21.18
N ASN A 8 18.55 2.29 -20.23
CA ASN A 8 18.11 0.88 -20.33
C ASN A 8 17.08 0.41 -19.29
N ILE A 9 16.36 1.30 -18.59
CA ILE A 9 15.11 0.85 -17.97
C ILE A 9 14.02 1.02 -19.02
N GLY A 10 13.76 -0.08 -19.73
CA GLY A 10 12.76 -0.14 -20.79
C GLY A 10 11.38 0.19 -20.22
N VAL A 11 10.97 1.44 -20.40
CA VAL A 11 9.59 1.90 -20.29
C VAL A 11 8.81 1.30 -21.48
N ARG A 12 8.62 -0.02 -21.47
CA ARG A 12 7.76 -0.75 -22.41
C ARG A 12 6.36 -0.78 -21.82
N ARG A 13 5.47 0.04 -22.37
CA ARG A 13 4.05 0.21 -22.01
C ARG A 13 3.84 0.53 -20.52
N LEU A 14 3.83 1.82 -20.21
CA LEU A 14 3.17 2.32 -18.99
C LEU A 14 1.68 2.01 -19.11
N GLY A 15 1.30 0.79 -18.75
CA GLY A 15 -0.02 0.57 -18.18
C GLY A 15 -0.10 1.50 -16.98
N VAL A 16 -1.12 2.33 -16.95
CA VAL A 16 -1.44 3.23 -15.86
C VAL A 16 -1.56 2.41 -14.56
N SER A 17 -0.48 2.39 -13.77
CA SER A 17 -0.30 1.55 -12.58
C SER A 17 -0.02 2.40 -11.35
N ALA A 18 -0.63 2.07 -10.23
CA ALA A 18 -0.38 2.68 -8.92
C ALA A 18 0.13 1.58 -7.98
N GLY A 19 0.69 1.93 -6.84
CA GLY A 19 1.20 0.92 -5.92
C GLY A 19 1.45 1.45 -4.52
N PHE A 20 1.83 0.53 -3.65
CA PHE A 20 2.37 0.84 -2.34
C PHE A 20 3.88 0.71 -2.39
N ASP A 21 4.63 1.60 -1.75
CA ASP A 21 6.04 1.40 -1.45
C ASP A 21 6.20 1.15 0.05
N PHE A 22 7.01 0.15 0.40
CA PHE A 22 7.37 -0.11 1.79
C PHE A 22 8.79 -0.66 1.87
N ALA A 23 9.62 -0.05 2.70
CA ALA A 23 11.04 -0.32 2.84
C ALA A 23 11.81 -0.27 1.50
N GLY A 24 11.42 0.65 0.61
CA GLY A 24 12.00 0.83 -0.72
C GLY A 24 11.66 -0.28 -1.73
N GLN A 25 10.62 -1.08 -1.44
CA GLN A 25 10.07 -2.06 -2.35
C GLN A 25 8.68 -1.64 -2.83
N ASP A 26 8.52 -1.55 -4.16
CA ASP A 26 7.25 -1.26 -4.80
C ASP A 26 6.35 -2.51 -4.94
N TYR A 27 5.08 -2.33 -4.60
CA TYR A 27 3.99 -3.29 -4.70
C TYR A 27 2.94 -2.77 -5.70
N TRP A 28 3.27 -2.90 -6.99
CA TRP A 28 2.45 -2.38 -8.09
C TRP A 28 1.13 -3.12 -8.26
N GLY A 29 0.07 -2.35 -8.52
CA GLY A 29 -1.28 -2.81 -8.83
C GLY A 29 -1.95 -2.01 -9.96
N ILE A 30 -3.19 -2.36 -10.25
CA ILE A 30 -4.05 -1.55 -11.13
C ILE A 30 -4.54 -0.35 -10.33
N ASN A 31 -4.56 0.85 -10.93
CA ASN A 31 -4.97 2.08 -10.25
C ASN A 31 -6.28 1.94 -9.46
N CYS A 32 -7.35 1.47 -10.10
CA CYS A 32 -8.65 1.36 -9.45
C CYS A 32 -8.65 0.38 -8.28
N ALA A 33 -7.76 -0.62 -8.29
CA ALA A 33 -7.63 -1.54 -7.18
C ALA A 33 -6.91 -0.87 -6.00
N VAL A 34 -5.83 -0.11 -6.27
CA VAL A 34 -5.10 0.65 -5.25
C VAL A 34 -5.97 1.76 -4.66
N GLU A 35 -6.70 2.47 -5.50
CA GLU A 35 -7.68 3.49 -5.11
C GLU A 35 -8.74 2.92 -4.16
N ALA A 36 -9.38 1.81 -4.54
CA ALA A 36 -10.37 1.14 -3.69
C ALA A 36 -9.78 0.68 -2.35
N TYR A 37 -8.51 0.25 -2.35
CA TYR A 37 -7.78 -0.06 -1.11
C TYR A 37 -7.60 1.16 -0.23
N LEU A 38 -7.18 2.31 -0.77
CA LEU A 38 -6.98 3.54 0.00
C LEU A 38 -8.28 4.06 0.59
N GLU A 39 -9.34 4.13 -0.21
CA GLU A 39 -10.66 4.56 0.25
C GLU A 39 -11.16 3.65 1.39
N THR A 40 -11.00 2.34 1.23
CA THR A 40 -11.42 1.36 2.23
C THR A 40 -10.56 1.43 3.49
N LEU A 41 -9.25 1.59 3.36
CA LEU A 41 -8.33 1.76 4.47
C LEU A 41 -8.63 3.03 5.26
N ALA A 42 -8.81 4.16 4.59
CA ALA A 42 -9.14 5.44 5.22
C ALA A 42 -10.43 5.35 6.04
N ARG A 43 -11.48 4.76 5.45
CA ARG A 43 -12.76 4.56 6.14
C ARG A 43 -12.61 3.63 7.36
N ILE A 44 -12.01 2.46 7.20
CA ILE A 44 -11.85 1.49 8.30
C ILE A 44 -10.95 2.06 9.41
N ALA A 45 -9.89 2.80 9.06
CA ALA A 45 -9.03 3.46 10.03
C ALA A 45 -9.80 4.50 10.84
N ALA A 46 -10.59 5.37 10.18
CA ALA A 46 -11.42 6.35 10.85
C ALA A 46 -12.46 5.69 11.78
N GLU A 47 -13.07 4.58 11.37
CA GLU A 47 -14.04 3.82 12.18
C GLU A 47 -13.40 3.16 13.41
N ARG A 48 -12.21 2.57 13.26
CA ARG A 48 -11.58 1.74 14.31
C ARG A 48 -10.66 2.53 15.24
N LEU A 49 -9.92 3.49 14.71
CA LEU A 49 -8.94 4.29 15.45
C LEU A 49 -9.51 5.66 15.85
N GLY A 50 -10.55 6.10 15.15
CA GLY A 50 -11.13 7.43 15.29
C GLY A 50 -10.60 8.39 14.22
N PRO A 51 -11.39 9.39 13.78
CA PRO A 51 -11.02 10.30 12.69
C PRO A 51 -9.88 11.27 13.06
N GLY A 52 -9.56 11.41 14.35
CA GLY A 52 -8.42 12.19 14.83
C GLY A 52 -7.13 11.39 14.97
N ASP A 53 -7.15 10.08 14.72
CA ASP A 53 -5.94 9.27 14.77
C ASP A 53 -5.01 9.63 13.61
N PRO A 54 -3.71 9.88 13.84
CA PRO A 54 -2.81 10.29 12.77
C PRO A 54 -2.65 9.30 11.62
N MET A 55 -2.82 7.99 11.84
CA MET A 55 -2.83 7.01 10.76
C MET A 55 -4.11 7.12 9.92
N ALA A 56 -5.26 7.38 10.56
CA ALA A 56 -6.52 7.59 9.86
C ALA A 56 -6.48 8.89 9.04
N ILE A 57 -5.89 9.96 9.57
CA ILE A 57 -5.69 11.22 8.85
C ILE A 57 -4.78 11.01 7.65
N ALA A 58 -3.61 10.39 7.82
CA ALA A 58 -2.69 10.13 6.72
C ALA A 58 -3.33 9.29 5.61
N LEU A 59 -4.08 8.24 5.95
CA LEU A 59 -4.81 7.43 4.97
C LEU A 59 -5.91 8.22 4.26
N SER A 60 -6.61 9.11 4.97
CA SER A 60 -7.61 10.00 4.36
C SER A 60 -6.95 10.95 3.37
N ASP A 61 -5.85 11.61 3.74
CA ASP A 61 -5.11 12.53 2.87
C ASP A 61 -4.57 11.80 1.63
N GLU A 62 -4.06 10.57 1.80
CA GLU A 62 -3.58 9.74 0.69
C GLU A 62 -4.70 9.35 -0.28
N SER A 63 -5.88 9.03 0.25
CA SER A 63 -7.09 8.72 -0.52
C SER A 63 -7.62 9.95 -1.26
N ASP A 64 -7.77 11.09 -0.58
CA ASP A 64 -8.28 12.33 -1.18
C ASP A 64 -7.33 12.89 -2.25
N GLY A 65 -6.03 12.70 -2.07
CA GLY A 65 -4.98 13.10 -3.01
C GLY A 65 -4.62 12.02 -4.03
N PHE A 66 -5.43 10.96 -4.21
CA PHE A 66 -5.10 9.89 -5.14
C PHE A 66 -5.14 10.33 -6.60
N PHE A 67 -4.21 9.81 -7.40
CA PHE A 67 -4.23 9.96 -8.86
C PHE A 67 -3.60 8.72 -9.52
N THR A 68 -3.95 8.51 -10.78
CA THR A 68 -3.41 7.44 -11.62
C THR A 68 -1.88 7.55 -11.75
N GLY A 69 -1.15 6.47 -11.43
CA GLY A 69 0.32 6.49 -11.43
C GLY A 69 0.95 6.75 -10.06
N LYS A 70 0.15 7.02 -9.02
CA LYS A 70 0.63 7.34 -7.68
C LYS A 70 1.28 6.13 -7.01
N VAL A 71 2.39 6.38 -6.32
CA VAL A 71 2.98 5.46 -5.35
C VAL A 71 2.65 5.99 -3.97
N VAL A 72 2.03 5.16 -3.14
CA VAL A 72 1.73 5.47 -1.75
C VAL A 72 2.85 4.92 -0.88
N PHE A 73 3.60 5.82 -0.27
CA PHE A 73 4.71 5.47 0.61
C PHE A 73 4.17 5.07 1.98
N VAL A 74 4.09 3.77 2.24
CA VAL A 74 3.55 3.22 3.48
C VAL A 74 4.44 3.59 4.67
N ASP A 75 5.75 3.74 4.46
CA ASP A 75 6.67 4.19 5.53
C ASP A 75 6.32 5.58 6.09
N ASP A 76 5.79 6.48 5.26
CA ASP A 76 5.37 7.83 5.71
C ASP A 76 4.13 7.74 6.63
N ILE A 77 3.27 6.75 6.38
CA ILE A 77 2.10 6.44 7.21
C ILE A 77 2.53 5.74 8.51
N LEU A 78 3.55 4.87 8.46
CA LEU A 78 3.96 3.99 9.56
C LEU A 78 5.20 4.47 10.32
N HIS A 79 5.29 5.77 10.59
CA HIS A 79 6.50 6.39 11.17
C HIS A 79 6.62 6.23 12.70
N ARG A 80 5.62 5.68 13.41
CA ARG A 80 5.66 5.55 14.88
C ARG A 80 5.86 4.11 15.34
N PRO A 81 6.48 3.92 16.53
CA PRO A 81 6.56 2.62 17.16
C PRO A 81 5.17 1.98 17.30
N GLY A 82 5.02 0.75 16.80
CA GLY A 82 3.76 0.00 16.85
C GLY A 82 2.79 0.26 15.69
N ASP A 83 3.07 1.20 14.78
CA ASP A 83 2.16 1.47 13.65
C ASP A 83 2.01 0.26 12.73
N ARG A 84 3.08 -0.50 12.46
CA ARG A 84 2.99 -1.76 11.68
C ARG A 84 1.99 -2.75 12.29
N GLN A 85 2.05 -2.94 13.62
CA GLN A 85 1.12 -3.84 14.33
C GLN A 85 -0.33 -3.36 14.28
N ARG A 86 -0.55 -2.04 14.22
CA ARG A 86 -1.88 -1.43 14.09
C ARG A 86 -2.40 -1.45 12.65
N PHE A 87 -1.51 -1.32 11.67
CA PHE A 87 -1.84 -1.23 10.25
C PHE A 87 -2.19 -2.58 9.64
N VAL A 88 -1.50 -3.66 10.00
CA VAL A 88 -1.79 -5.01 9.46
C VAL A 88 -3.27 -5.42 9.65
N PRO A 89 -3.90 -5.25 10.83
CA PRO A 89 -5.33 -5.50 11.00
C PRO A 89 -6.27 -4.63 10.15
N LEU A 90 -5.84 -3.42 9.75
CA LEU A 90 -6.59 -2.55 8.85
C LEU A 90 -6.48 -3.06 7.40
N LEU A 91 -5.27 -3.45 6.98
CA LEU A 91 -5.02 -4.03 5.66
C LEU A 91 -5.77 -5.35 5.47
N ASP A 92 -5.79 -6.21 6.49
CA ASP A 92 -6.56 -7.46 6.49
C ASP A 92 -8.06 -7.17 6.35
N ALA A 93 -8.58 -6.22 7.14
CA ALA A 93 -9.99 -5.86 7.09
C ALA A 93 -10.41 -5.23 5.75
N ALA A 94 -9.56 -4.38 5.16
CA ALA A 94 -9.80 -3.80 3.84
C ALA A 94 -9.80 -4.87 2.76
N THR A 95 -8.82 -5.79 2.80
CA THR A 95 -8.73 -6.92 1.88
C THR A 95 -9.99 -7.79 1.93
N ASP A 96 -10.40 -8.19 3.14
CA ASP A 96 -11.59 -9.02 3.34
C ASP A 96 -12.87 -8.34 2.84
N GLN A 97 -12.99 -7.03 3.05
CA GLN A 97 -14.14 -6.27 2.59
C GLN A 97 -14.19 -6.18 1.06
N LEU A 98 -13.08 -5.79 0.42
CA LEU A 98 -13.01 -5.63 -1.03
C LEU A 98 -13.24 -6.96 -1.75
N LEU A 99 -12.73 -8.07 -1.20
CA LEU A 99 -13.01 -9.41 -1.74
C LEU A 99 -14.48 -9.81 -1.60
N ARG A 100 -15.13 -9.46 -0.48
CA ARG A 100 -16.54 -9.77 -0.24
C ARG A 100 -17.48 -8.97 -1.13
N GLU A 101 -17.13 -7.72 -1.41
CA GLU A 101 -17.89 -6.82 -2.29
C GLU A 101 -17.69 -7.12 -3.78
N ASP A 102 -16.81 -8.09 -4.11
CA ASP A 102 -16.51 -8.52 -5.47
C ASP A 102 -16.07 -7.36 -6.40
N VAL A 103 -15.40 -6.36 -5.84
CA VAL A 103 -14.96 -5.17 -6.61
C VAL A 103 -13.83 -5.49 -7.60
N PHE A 104 -13.13 -6.61 -7.39
CA PHE A 104 -11.98 -6.99 -8.19
C PHE A 104 -12.35 -7.93 -9.33
N THR A 105 -11.74 -7.71 -10.48
CA THR A 105 -11.65 -8.72 -11.54
C THR A 105 -10.75 -9.90 -11.10
N ASP A 106 -10.72 -10.98 -11.88
CA ASP A 106 -9.78 -12.11 -11.63
C ASP A 106 -8.31 -11.68 -11.63
N TYR A 107 -7.97 -10.61 -12.35
CA TYR A 107 -6.62 -10.05 -12.28
C TYR A 107 -6.40 -9.31 -10.95
N GLY A 108 -7.38 -8.52 -10.50
CA GLY A 108 -7.33 -7.85 -9.20
C GLY A 108 -7.24 -8.84 -8.03
N ARG A 109 -8.02 -9.93 -8.07
CA ARG A 109 -7.92 -11.01 -7.07
C ARG A 109 -6.55 -11.67 -7.03
N ARG A 110 -5.94 -11.92 -8.20
CA ARG A 110 -4.56 -12.44 -8.27
C ARG A 110 -3.54 -11.46 -7.73
N TRP A 111 -3.69 -10.18 -8.05
CA TRP A 111 -2.86 -9.12 -7.47
C TRP A 111 -2.95 -9.09 -5.93
N VAL A 112 -4.15 -9.17 -5.36
CA VAL A 112 -4.35 -9.27 -3.91
C VAL A 112 -3.62 -10.50 -3.33
N ALA A 113 -3.89 -11.68 -3.90
CA ALA A 113 -3.33 -12.94 -3.41
C ALA A 113 -1.80 -13.04 -3.52
N THR A 114 -1.15 -12.14 -4.26
CA THR A 114 0.30 -12.20 -4.50
C THR A 114 1.00 -10.97 -3.96
N ILE A 115 0.67 -9.80 -4.49
CA ILE A 115 1.35 -8.54 -4.21
C ILE A 115 0.93 -7.98 -2.85
N VAL A 116 -0.38 -7.88 -2.58
CA VAL A 116 -0.87 -7.38 -1.28
C VAL A 116 -0.51 -8.36 -0.16
N GLN A 117 -0.59 -9.67 -0.43
CA GLN A 117 -0.12 -10.68 0.52
C GLN A 117 1.38 -10.53 0.83
N SER A 118 2.22 -10.29 -0.18
CA SER A 118 3.66 -10.04 0.04
C SER A 118 3.93 -8.76 0.84
N LEU A 119 3.15 -7.70 0.64
CA LEU A 119 3.22 -6.47 1.43
C LEU A 119 2.86 -6.76 2.89
N ARG A 120 1.75 -7.46 3.12
CA ARG A 120 1.30 -7.88 4.46
C ARG A 120 2.36 -8.69 5.19
N ASP A 121 2.94 -9.70 4.52
CA ASP A 121 3.99 -10.54 5.10
C ASP A 121 5.23 -9.71 5.47
N ARG A 122 5.57 -8.72 4.64
CA ARG A 122 6.69 -7.82 4.90
C ARG A 122 6.42 -6.87 6.08
N LEU A 123 5.19 -6.38 6.23
CA LEU A 123 4.75 -5.54 7.35
C LEU A 123 4.70 -6.30 8.68
N ALA A 124 4.35 -7.59 8.63
CA ALA A 124 4.27 -8.46 9.81
C ALA A 124 5.63 -9.02 10.25
N ALA A 125 6.64 -8.98 9.38
CA ALA A 125 7.98 -9.42 9.73
C ALA A 125 8.62 -8.50 10.78
N PRO A 126 9.42 -9.04 11.73
CA PRO A 126 10.24 -8.23 12.63
C PRO A 126 11.14 -7.30 11.83
N ASP A 127 11.39 -6.10 12.34
CA ASP A 127 12.34 -5.22 11.69
C ASP A 127 13.74 -5.88 11.73
N PRO A 128 14.47 -5.98 10.61
CA PRO A 128 15.84 -6.49 10.65
C PRO A 128 16.74 -5.71 11.62
N ALA A 129 16.41 -4.46 11.96
CA ALA A 129 17.10 -3.69 12.99
C ALA A 129 16.85 -4.18 14.44
N GLU A 130 15.80 -4.97 14.68
CA GLU A 130 15.43 -5.53 15.99
C GLU A 130 15.98 -6.95 16.21
N SER A 131 16.68 -7.53 15.24
CA SER A 131 17.17 -8.92 15.28
C SER A 131 18.67 -9.03 15.60
N GLY A 132 19.33 -7.94 15.99
CA GLY A 132 20.74 -7.90 16.36
C GLY A 132 20.93 -7.84 17.87
N ASP A 133 20.91 -8.99 18.53
CA ASP A 133 21.41 -9.22 19.90
C ASP A 133 22.58 -10.21 19.85
#